data_AF-A0A6M1LL93-F1
#
_entry.id   AF-A0A6M1LL93-F1
#
_cell.length_a   1.000
_cell.length_b   1.000
_cell.length_c   1.000
_cell.angle_alpha   90.00
_cell.angle_beta   90.00
_cell.angle_gamma   90.00
#
_symmetry.space_group_name_H-M   'P 1'
#
loop_
_entity.id
_entity.type
_entity.pdbx_description
1 polymer ?
#
loop_
_entity_poly.entity_id
_entity_poly.type
_entity_poly.pdbx_seq_one_letter_code
_entity_poly.pdbx_strand_id
1 'polypeptide(L)'
;MMPLPAPPAEEATTPIDDPPQPLPPRQGRAALLLSGSAVILAAAALFVALDRPLPPMVSPAAAVMPAPLPADAPLPLIGIELLLPHLPRSAPFPRALALALAFAAGDPEASALLAPLQAVAPQGAPLVRHLADTFGDAAEAAVLAEMGLAPDAGWLARRAAATMRFGASLGSAGTPTLAAVQAASAALAGGDLTAAERALEGLPPAPTAALRPWREGLQRRLAADEAARNLAALALQRVAMQ
;
A
#
# COMPACT_ATOMS: atom_id res chain seq x y z
N MET A 1 81.25 14.30 8.09
CA MET A 1 80.70 14.07 6.74
C MET A 1 79.85 12.82 6.81
N MET A 2 78.52 12.96 6.83
CA MET A 2 77.59 11.83 6.86
C MET A 2 77.16 11.47 5.42
N PRO A 3 77.16 10.18 5.04
CA PRO A 3 76.72 9.75 3.71
C PRO A 3 75.20 9.87 3.58
N LEU A 4 74.75 10.38 2.42
CA LEU A 4 73.34 10.50 2.03
C LEU A 4 72.70 9.10 1.88
N PRO A 5 71.46 8.87 2.36
CA PRO A 5 70.74 7.63 2.13
C PRO A 5 70.28 7.50 0.67
N ALA A 6 70.38 6.27 0.13
CA ALA A 6 69.99 5.92 -1.22
C ALA A 6 68.45 5.95 -1.41
N PRO A 7 67.96 6.29 -2.62
CA PRO A 7 66.54 6.30 -2.92
C PRO A 7 65.96 4.87 -2.92
N PRO A 8 64.69 4.70 -2.49
CA PRO A 8 64.01 3.40 -2.50
C PRO A 8 63.78 2.91 -3.93
N ALA A 9 63.96 1.59 -4.11
CA ALA A 9 63.75 0.89 -5.37
C ALA A 9 62.29 0.98 -5.82
N GLU A 10 62.10 1.34 -7.09
CA GLU A 10 60.81 1.27 -7.79
C GLU A 10 60.31 -0.19 -7.78
N GLU A 11 59.24 -0.44 -7.03
CA GLU A 11 58.47 -1.67 -7.12
C GLU A 11 57.77 -1.72 -8.48
N ALA A 12 58.19 -2.67 -9.31
CA ALA A 12 57.62 -2.95 -10.61
C ALA A 12 56.14 -3.37 -10.47
N THR A 13 55.25 -2.47 -10.89
CA THR A 13 53.81 -2.71 -11.02
C THR A 13 53.58 -3.85 -12.02
N THR A 14 53.24 -5.03 -11.53
CA THR A 14 52.78 -6.13 -12.39
C THR A 14 51.43 -5.74 -13.03
N PRO A 15 51.28 -5.88 -14.36
CA PRO A 15 50.03 -5.60 -15.04
C PRO A 15 48.94 -6.55 -14.52
N ILE A 16 47.86 -5.96 -14.01
CA ILE A 16 46.67 -6.68 -13.58
C ILE A 16 45.96 -7.15 -14.86
N ASP A 17 45.95 -8.46 -15.11
CA ASP A 17 45.14 -9.07 -16.16
C ASP A 17 43.65 -8.84 -15.84
N ASP A 18 43.04 -7.88 -16.53
CA ASP A 18 41.60 -7.65 -16.46
C ASP A 18 40.86 -8.90 -16.94
N PRO A 19 39.92 -9.45 -16.16
CA PRO A 19 39.15 -10.61 -16.58
C PRO A 19 38.36 -10.27 -17.87
N PRO A 20 38.27 -11.22 -18.82
CA PRO A 20 37.63 -10.98 -20.11
C PRO A 20 36.18 -10.53 -19.90
N GLN A 21 35.87 -9.31 -20.34
CA GLN A 21 34.51 -8.79 -20.25
C GLN A 21 33.56 -9.64 -21.09
N PRO A 22 32.38 -10.02 -20.54
CA PRO A 22 31.39 -10.77 -21.28
C PRO A 22 30.87 -9.94 -22.46
N LEU A 23 30.97 -10.51 -23.66
CA LEU A 23 30.45 -9.89 -24.88
C LEU A 23 28.94 -9.60 -24.72
N PRO A 24 28.46 -8.41 -25.13
CA PRO A 24 27.04 -8.09 -25.09
C PRO A 24 26.26 -9.07 -25.98
N PRO A 25 25.12 -9.60 -25.51
CA PRO A 25 24.34 -10.57 -26.26
C PRO A 25 23.85 -9.95 -27.59
N ARG A 26 24.23 -10.58 -28.72
CA ARG A 26 23.81 -10.23 -30.10
C ARG A 26 22.30 -10.38 -30.38
N GLN A 27 21.46 -10.52 -29.35
CA GLN A 27 20.03 -10.83 -29.45
C GLN A 27 19.15 -9.60 -29.78
N GLY A 28 19.70 -8.39 -29.82
CA GLY A 28 18.91 -7.15 -29.91
C GLY A 28 18.14 -6.92 -31.21
N ARG A 29 18.58 -7.45 -32.37
CA ARG A 29 17.96 -7.10 -33.67
C ARG A 29 16.79 -7.99 -34.09
N ALA A 30 16.79 -9.28 -33.73
CA ALA A 30 15.70 -10.19 -34.06
C ALA A 30 14.48 -9.99 -33.13
N ALA A 31 14.71 -9.68 -31.84
CA ALA A 31 13.63 -9.43 -30.88
C ALA A 31 12.83 -8.15 -31.20
N LEU A 32 13.48 -7.12 -31.74
CA LEU A 32 12.84 -5.86 -32.15
C LEU A 32 11.87 -6.05 -33.33
N LEU A 33 12.16 -6.95 -34.28
CA LEU A 33 11.28 -7.22 -35.41
C LEU A 33 10.03 -8.04 -35.01
N LEU A 34 10.18 -9.00 -34.10
CA LEU A 34 9.06 -9.81 -33.59
C LEU A 34 8.07 -8.99 -32.74
N SER A 35 8.57 -8.04 -31.94
CA SER A 35 7.71 -7.18 -31.11
C SER A 35 6.83 -6.23 -31.95
N GLY A 36 7.31 -5.76 -33.10
CA GLY A 36 6.54 -4.88 -33.98
C GLY A 36 5.32 -5.55 -34.60
N SER A 37 5.46 -6.83 -35.02
CA SER A 37 4.34 -7.58 -35.62
C SER A 37 3.20 -7.88 -34.63
N ALA A 38 3.51 -8.09 -33.35
CA ALA A 38 2.49 -8.37 -32.33
C ALA A 38 1.55 -7.18 -32.09
N VAL A 39 2.09 -5.95 -32.15
CA VAL A 39 1.30 -4.72 -31.96
C VAL A 39 0.32 -4.51 -33.12
N ILE A 40 0.75 -4.76 -34.36
CA ILE A 40 -0.11 -4.60 -35.54
C ILE A 40 -1.26 -5.63 -35.53
N LEU A 41 -0.96 -6.89 -35.17
CA LEU A 41 -1.98 -7.93 -35.03
C LEU A 41 -2.99 -7.61 -33.90
N ALA A 42 -2.52 -7.09 -32.76
CA ALA A 42 -3.40 -6.68 -31.66
C ALA A 42 -4.29 -5.48 -32.05
N ALA A 43 -3.76 -4.50 -32.78
CA ALA A 43 -4.52 -3.36 -33.27
C ALA A 43 -5.60 -3.78 -34.29
N ALA A 44 -5.27 -4.68 -35.21
CA ALA A 44 -6.23 -5.21 -36.17
C ALA A 44 -7.35 -6.04 -35.49
N ALA A 45 -7.00 -6.86 -34.50
CA ALA A 45 -7.98 -7.62 -33.72
C ALA A 45 -8.91 -6.71 -32.91
N LEU A 46 -8.40 -5.60 -32.36
CA LEU A 46 -9.20 -4.60 -31.67
C LEU A 46 -10.15 -3.87 -32.63
N PHE A 47 -9.69 -3.52 -33.83
CA PHE A 47 -10.53 -2.87 -34.84
C PHE A 47 -11.69 -3.78 -35.28
N VAL A 48 -11.42 -5.06 -35.51
CA VAL A 48 -12.46 -6.07 -35.81
C VAL A 48 -13.41 -6.29 -34.64
N ALA A 49 -12.93 -6.18 -33.40
CA ALA A 49 -13.78 -6.28 -32.21
C ALA A 49 -14.69 -5.06 -32.01
N LEU A 50 -14.23 -3.86 -32.40
CA LEU A 50 -14.99 -2.61 -32.33
C LEU A 50 -16.07 -2.51 -33.42
N ASP A 51 -15.83 -3.10 -34.59
CA ASP A 51 -16.77 -3.08 -35.72
C ASP A 51 -17.88 -4.14 -35.61
N ARG A 52 -17.80 -5.03 -34.60
CA ARG A 52 -18.90 -5.97 -34.35
C ARG A 52 -20.08 -5.22 -33.74
N PRO A 53 -21.25 -5.19 -34.39
CA PRO A 53 -22.45 -4.66 -33.78
C PRO A 53 -22.70 -5.44 -32.49
N LEU A 54 -22.69 -4.72 -31.37
CA LEU A 54 -23.01 -5.31 -30.08
C LEU A 54 -24.36 -6.01 -30.22
N PRO A 55 -24.47 -7.31 -29.91
CA PRO A 55 -25.76 -7.98 -29.90
C PRO A 55 -26.69 -7.15 -29.01
N PRO A 56 -27.96 -6.95 -29.41
CA PRO A 56 -28.91 -6.23 -28.58
C PRO A 56 -28.92 -6.90 -27.21
N MET A 57 -28.35 -6.23 -26.20
CA MET A 57 -28.44 -6.68 -24.84
C MET A 57 -29.89 -6.47 -24.43
N VAL A 58 -30.72 -7.47 -24.72
CA VAL A 58 -32.04 -7.60 -24.11
C VAL A 58 -31.74 -7.86 -22.64
N SER A 59 -31.66 -6.78 -21.86
CA SER A 59 -31.45 -6.86 -20.43
C SER A 59 -32.69 -7.54 -19.85
N PRO A 60 -32.60 -8.78 -19.33
CA PRO A 60 -33.73 -9.41 -18.64
C PRO A 60 -34.13 -8.65 -17.37
N ALA A 61 -33.36 -7.62 -16.98
CA ALA A 61 -33.62 -6.77 -15.82
C ALA A 61 -34.90 -5.94 -15.90
N ALA A 62 -35.50 -5.74 -17.08
CA ALA A 62 -36.71 -4.94 -17.21
C ALA A 62 -37.99 -5.62 -16.67
N ALA A 63 -37.99 -6.94 -16.48
CA ALA A 63 -39.21 -7.70 -16.13
C ALA A 63 -39.36 -8.02 -14.63
N VAL A 64 -38.35 -7.75 -13.81
CA VAL A 64 -38.48 -7.88 -12.35
C VAL A 64 -38.53 -6.49 -11.77
N MET A 65 -39.69 -5.85 -11.83
CA MET A 65 -39.94 -4.71 -10.98
C MET A 65 -39.77 -5.18 -9.53
N PRO A 66 -38.84 -4.61 -8.75
CA PRO A 66 -38.74 -4.97 -7.34
C PRO A 66 -40.09 -4.61 -6.70
N ALA A 67 -40.74 -5.61 -6.11
CA ALA A 67 -41.89 -5.36 -5.27
C ALA A 67 -41.49 -4.30 -4.24
N PRO A 68 -42.37 -3.30 -3.96
CA PRO A 68 -42.08 -2.30 -2.95
C PRO A 68 -41.71 -3.01 -1.64
N LEU A 69 -40.59 -2.59 -1.04
CA LEU A 69 -40.16 -3.12 0.25
C LEU A 69 -41.28 -2.90 1.27
N PRO A 70 -41.58 -3.87 2.15
CA PRO A 70 -42.54 -3.68 3.21
C PRO A 70 -42.11 -2.49 4.09
N ALA A 71 -43.08 -1.73 4.61
CA ALA A 71 -42.82 -0.54 5.42
C ALA A 71 -41.98 -0.84 6.67
N ASP A 72 -42.07 -2.08 7.17
CA ASP A 72 -41.36 -2.56 8.36
C ASP A 72 -40.04 -3.29 8.03
N ALA A 73 -39.55 -3.19 6.78
CA ALA A 73 -38.26 -3.77 6.43
C ALA A 73 -37.15 -3.14 7.29
N PRO A 74 -36.20 -3.92 7.83
CA PRO A 74 -35.06 -3.40 8.58
C PRO A 74 -34.03 -2.81 7.61
N LEU A 75 -34.37 -1.69 6.97
CA LEU A 75 -33.56 -1.02 5.95
C LEU A 75 -32.11 -0.81 6.41
N PRO A 76 -31.81 -0.36 7.65
CA PRO A 76 -30.42 -0.19 8.09
C PRO A 76 -29.61 -1.49 8.00
N LEU A 77 -30.19 -2.65 8.32
CA LEU A 77 -29.50 -3.94 8.20
C LEU A 77 -29.17 -4.27 6.76
N ILE A 78 -30.11 -4.04 5.83
CA ILE A 78 -29.86 -4.24 4.40
C ILE A 78 -28.70 -3.36 3.92
N GLY A 79 -28.68 -2.09 4.34
CA GLY A 79 -27.58 -1.17 4.03
C GLY A 79 -26.23 -1.64 4.55
N ILE A 80 -26.19 -2.15 5.79
CA ILE A 80 -24.99 -2.70 6.42
C ILE A 80 -24.49 -3.93 5.67
N GLU A 81 -25.37 -4.90 5.39
CA GLU A 81 -25.02 -6.13 4.67
C GLU A 81 -24.52 -5.86 3.25
N LEU A 82 -25.03 -4.82 2.59
CA LEU A 82 -24.52 -4.39 1.29
C LEU A 82 -23.14 -3.75 1.38
N LEU A 83 -22.80 -3.10 2.50
CA LEU A 83 -21.52 -2.41 2.68
C LEU A 83 -20.39 -3.34 3.17
N LEU A 84 -20.69 -4.29 4.06
CA LEU A 84 -19.69 -5.15 4.72
C LEU A 84 -18.73 -5.86 3.74
N PRO A 85 -19.17 -6.41 2.60
CA PRO A 85 -18.27 -7.07 1.64
C PRO A 85 -17.22 -6.14 0.99
N HIS A 86 -17.43 -4.83 1.06
CA HIS A 86 -16.55 -3.82 0.46
C HIS A 86 -15.45 -3.34 1.42
N LEU A 87 -15.71 -3.30 2.73
CA LEU A 87 -14.77 -2.82 3.74
C LEU A 87 -13.41 -3.56 3.76
N PRO A 88 -13.33 -4.89 3.56
CA PRO A 88 -12.03 -5.56 3.56
C PRO A 88 -11.23 -5.35 2.27
N ARG A 89 -11.83 -4.79 1.21
CA ARG A 89 -11.21 -4.61 -0.11
C ARG A 89 -10.43 -3.29 -0.19
N SER A 90 -9.44 -3.22 -1.07
CA SER A 90 -8.69 -1.99 -1.32
C SER A 90 -9.33 -1.02 -2.29
N ALA A 91 -10.40 -1.43 -2.98
CA ALA A 91 -11.06 -0.58 -3.96
C ALA A 91 -11.89 0.51 -3.26
N PRO A 92 -12.01 1.71 -3.86
CA PRO A 92 -13.00 2.70 -3.46
C PRO A 92 -14.42 2.13 -3.40
N PHE A 93 -15.23 2.60 -2.45
CA PHE A 93 -16.60 2.14 -2.24
C PHE A 93 -17.64 3.26 -1.99
N PRO A 94 -17.56 4.43 -2.66
CA PRO A 94 -18.46 5.56 -2.39
C PRO A 94 -19.94 5.22 -2.65
N ARG A 95 -20.21 4.40 -3.67
CA ARG A 95 -21.59 3.98 -4.01
C ARG A 95 -22.20 3.08 -2.93
N ALA A 96 -21.46 2.10 -2.43
CA ALA A 96 -21.95 1.21 -1.38
C ALA A 96 -22.22 1.98 -0.09
N LEU A 97 -21.32 2.90 0.28
CA LEU A 97 -21.52 3.76 1.45
C LEU A 97 -22.74 4.68 1.30
N ALA A 98 -22.93 5.30 0.13
CA ALA A 98 -24.09 6.17 -0.11
C ALA A 98 -25.42 5.42 0.03
N LEU A 99 -25.50 4.17 -0.45
CA LEU A 99 -26.68 3.32 -0.27
C LEU A 99 -26.89 2.96 1.20
N ALA A 100 -25.83 2.59 1.93
CA ALA A 100 -25.92 2.28 3.35
C ALA A 100 -26.42 3.49 4.16
N LEU A 101 -25.92 4.69 3.87
CA LEU A 101 -26.38 5.94 4.49
C LEU A 101 -27.84 6.25 4.16
N ALA A 102 -28.27 6.03 2.91
CA ALA A 102 -29.67 6.22 2.53
C ALA A 102 -30.60 5.27 3.28
N PHE A 103 -30.21 4.01 3.46
CA PHE A 103 -30.97 3.03 4.23
C PHE A 103 -30.92 3.28 5.75
N ALA A 104 -29.86 3.93 6.25
CA ALA A 104 -29.70 4.31 7.64
C ALA A 104 -30.29 5.67 8.00
N ALA A 105 -30.93 6.39 7.07
CA ALA A 105 -31.37 7.78 7.28
C ALA A 105 -32.33 7.99 8.48
N GLY A 106 -33.08 6.95 8.87
CA GLY A 106 -33.95 6.95 10.05
C GLY A 106 -33.33 6.34 11.32
N ASP A 107 -32.07 5.89 11.25
CA ASP A 107 -31.37 5.21 12.34
C ASP A 107 -30.11 6.02 12.73
N PRO A 108 -30.17 6.81 13.82
CA PRO A 108 -29.07 7.68 14.22
C PRO A 108 -27.83 6.89 14.67
N GLU A 109 -28.02 5.70 15.24
CA GLU A 109 -26.94 4.83 15.69
C GLU A 109 -26.17 4.28 14.50
N ALA A 110 -26.88 3.72 13.50
CA ALA A 110 -26.26 3.26 12.27
C ALA A 110 -25.57 4.41 11.50
N SER A 111 -26.22 5.57 11.41
CA SER A 111 -25.65 6.75 10.75
C SER A 111 -24.36 7.24 11.42
N ALA A 112 -24.31 7.22 12.75
CA ALA A 112 -23.10 7.59 13.50
C ALA A 112 -21.94 6.61 13.23
N LEU A 113 -22.21 5.31 13.15
CA LEU A 113 -21.20 4.30 12.83
C LEU A 113 -20.71 4.38 11.37
N LEU A 114 -21.54 4.84 10.45
CA LEU A 114 -21.18 5.02 9.04
C LEU A 114 -20.42 6.33 8.76
N ALA A 115 -20.55 7.35 9.61
CA ALA A 115 -19.98 8.67 9.39
C ALA A 115 -18.44 8.68 9.19
N PRO A 116 -17.62 7.96 9.98
CA PRO A 116 -16.17 7.92 9.78
C PRO A 116 -15.74 7.37 8.42
N LEU A 117 -16.55 6.50 7.82
CA LEU A 117 -16.24 5.89 6.52
C LEU A 117 -16.33 6.88 5.35
N GLN A 118 -16.92 8.06 5.52
CA GLN A 118 -17.03 9.07 4.45
C GLN A 118 -15.65 9.54 3.95
N ALA A 119 -14.66 9.65 4.86
CA ALA A 119 -13.30 10.00 4.49
C ALA A 119 -12.54 8.84 3.81
N VAL A 120 -12.93 7.59 4.08
CA VAL A 120 -12.26 6.38 3.56
C VAL A 120 -12.80 5.99 2.19
N ALA A 121 -14.12 6.07 2.00
CA ALA A 121 -14.79 5.49 0.84
C ALA A 121 -14.29 5.96 -0.55
N PRO A 122 -13.91 7.23 -0.77
CA PRO A 122 -13.42 7.68 -2.08
C PRO A 122 -12.08 7.04 -2.49
N GLN A 123 -11.27 6.63 -1.50
CA GLN A 123 -9.91 6.13 -1.72
C GLN A 123 -9.82 4.61 -1.48
N GLY A 124 -10.72 4.08 -0.66
CA GLY A 124 -10.61 2.73 -0.11
C GLY A 124 -9.56 2.64 1.01
N ALA A 125 -9.36 1.42 1.50
CA ALA A 125 -8.38 1.12 2.54
C ALA A 125 -7.32 0.13 2.00
N PRO A 126 -6.02 0.45 2.07
CA PRO A 126 -4.99 -0.49 1.60
C PRO A 126 -5.08 -1.83 2.36
N LEU A 127 -4.76 -2.93 1.68
CA LEU A 127 -4.70 -4.25 2.31
C LEU A 127 -3.55 -4.31 3.32
N VAL A 128 -3.70 -5.11 4.38
CA VAL A 128 -2.65 -5.35 5.39
C VAL A 128 -1.32 -5.73 4.75
N ARG A 129 -1.33 -6.67 3.80
CA ARG A 129 -0.12 -7.08 3.05
C ARG A 129 0.55 -5.91 2.34
N HIS A 130 -0.23 -5.02 1.72
CA HIS A 130 0.31 -3.88 0.99
C HIS A 130 0.94 -2.85 1.94
N LEU A 131 0.34 -2.64 3.11
CA LEU A 131 0.93 -1.82 4.17
C LEU A 131 2.26 -2.41 4.66
N ALA A 132 2.33 -3.72 4.86
CA ALA A 132 3.58 -4.39 5.24
C ALA A 132 4.65 -4.28 4.15
N ASP A 133 4.29 -4.54 2.88
CA ASP A 133 5.20 -4.48 1.73
C ASP A 133 5.80 -3.08 1.54
N THR A 134 4.99 -2.04 1.74
CA THR A 134 5.41 -0.63 1.54
C THR A 134 6.02 0.02 2.78
N PHE A 135 5.94 -0.63 3.94
CA PHE A 135 6.49 -0.09 5.18
C PHE A 135 8.02 0.03 5.14
N GLY A 136 8.71 -0.89 4.46
CA GLY A 136 10.17 -0.89 4.33
C GLY A 136 10.72 0.43 3.80
N ASP A 137 10.15 0.92 2.69
CA ASP A 137 10.52 2.17 2.03
C ASP A 137 10.16 3.39 2.90
N ALA A 138 8.98 3.38 3.53
CA ALA A 138 8.54 4.46 4.41
C ALA A 138 9.42 4.60 5.66
N ALA A 139 9.83 3.46 6.23
CA ALA A 139 10.76 3.38 7.35
C ALA A 139 12.16 3.90 6.97
N GLU A 140 12.65 3.57 5.78
CA GLU A 140 13.93 4.10 5.28
C GLU A 140 13.87 5.62 5.10
N ALA A 141 12.79 6.14 4.52
CA ALA A 141 12.58 7.58 4.39
C ALA A 141 12.55 8.29 5.76
N ALA A 142 11.95 7.68 6.79
CA ALA A 142 11.96 8.22 8.15
C ALA A 142 13.38 8.28 8.75
N VAL A 143 14.19 7.24 8.55
CA VAL A 143 15.58 7.20 9.05
C VAL A 143 16.45 8.22 8.31
N LEU A 144 16.29 8.38 6.99
CA LEU A 144 16.97 9.44 6.23
C LEU A 144 16.58 10.84 6.74
N ALA A 145 15.29 11.06 7.00
CA ALA A 145 14.79 12.32 7.52
C ALA A 145 15.33 12.64 8.93
N GLU A 146 15.52 11.63 9.78
CA GLU A 146 16.19 11.80 11.08
C GLU A 146 17.64 12.27 10.93
N MET A 147 18.35 11.79 9.92
CA MET A 147 19.73 12.20 9.61
C MET A 147 19.82 13.56 8.91
N GLY A 148 18.68 14.23 8.66
CA GLY A 148 18.64 15.49 7.90
C GLY A 148 18.93 15.30 6.41
N LEU A 149 18.79 14.09 5.89
CA LEU A 149 19.01 13.77 4.49
C LEU A 149 17.69 13.81 3.72
N ALA A 150 17.75 14.31 2.49
CA ALA A 150 16.61 14.33 1.59
C ALA A 150 16.30 12.92 1.05
N PRO A 151 15.04 12.63 0.63
CA PRO A 151 14.66 11.31 0.10
C PRO A 151 15.45 10.89 -1.15
N ASP A 152 16.02 11.86 -1.86
CA ASP A 152 16.83 11.71 -3.06
C ASP A 152 18.34 11.66 -2.78
N ALA A 153 18.76 11.47 -1.52
CA ALA A 153 20.17 11.46 -1.07
C ALA A 153 21.08 10.36 -1.68
N GLY A 154 20.69 9.79 -2.82
CA GLY A 154 21.47 8.81 -3.57
C GLY A 154 21.44 7.42 -2.94
N TRP A 155 21.97 6.44 -3.68
CA TRP A 155 21.95 5.04 -3.24
C TRP A 155 22.83 4.76 -2.01
N LEU A 156 23.87 5.56 -1.77
CA LEU A 156 24.77 5.41 -0.63
C LEU A 156 24.08 5.73 0.69
N ALA A 157 23.33 6.84 0.77
CA ALA A 157 22.57 7.22 1.96
C ALA A 157 21.52 6.15 2.31
N ARG A 158 20.83 5.64 1.28
CA ARG A 158 19.90 4.51 1.40
C ARG A 158 20.54 3.27 1.99
N ARG A 159 21.73 2.89 1.50
CA ARG A 159 22.48 1.74 2.03
C ARG A 159 22.96 1.96 3.46
N ALA A 160 23.34 3.18 3.83
CA ALA A 160 23.69 3.52 5.21
C ALA A 160 22.47 3.37 6.14
N ALA A 161 21.31 3.91 5.76
CA ALA A 161 20.06 3.76 6.52
C ALA A 161 19.66 2.27 6.69
N ALA A 162 19.76 1.47 5.63
CA ALA A 162 19.51 0.03 5.70
C ALA A 162 20.48 -0.70 6.65
N THR A 163 21.76 -0.32 6.63
CA THR A 163 22.79 -0.90 7.51
C THR A 163 22.53 -0.54 8.97
N MET A 164 22.13 0.70 9.26
CA MET A 164 21.75 1.13 10.62
C MET A 164 20.56 0.35 11.16
N ARG A 165 19.53 0.10 10.32
CA ARG A 165 18.39 -0.75 10.70
C ARG A 165 18.80 -2.18 11.03
N PHE A 166 19.69 -2.75 10.22
CA PHE A 166 20.23 -4.07 10.50
C PHE A 166 21.02 -4.09 11.82
N GLY A 167 21.86 -3.09 12.07
CA GLY A 167 22.59 -2.96 13.34
C GLY A 167 21.67 -2.82 14.57
N ALA A 168 20.61 -2.02 14.46
CA ALA A 168 19.60 -1.88 15.52
C ALA A 168 18.90 -3.21 15.82
N SER A 169 18.63 -4.03 14.79
CA SER A 169 18.04 -5.36 14.97
C SER A 169 18.91 -6.34 15.76
N LEU A 170 20.22 -6.08 15.84
CA LEU A 170 21.20 -6.86 16.62
C LEU A 170 21.41 -6.33 18.05
N GLY A 171 20.59 -5.36 18.49
CA GLY A 171 20.63 -4.83 19.86
C GLY A 171 21.60 -3.67 20.08
N SER A 172 22.10 -3.01 19.03
CA SER A 172 22.83 -1.74 19.21
C SER A 172 21.91 -0.68 19.81
N ALA A 173 22.45 0.24 20.61
CA ALA A 173 21.75 1.45 21.03
C ALA A 173 21.42 2.34 19.81
N GLY A 174 20.31 2.02 19.14
CA GLY A 174 19.83 2.74 17.98
C GLY A 174 19.22 4.09 18.34
N THR A 175 18.91 4.89 17.32
CA THR A 175 18.13 6.10 17.51
C THR A 175 16.69 5.77 17.94
N PRO A 176 15.96 6.70 18.59
CA PRO A 176 14.55 6.50 18.93
C PRO A 176 13.69 6.13 17.71
N THR A 177 14.00 6.71 16.53
CA THR A 177 13.31 6.38 15.28
C THR A 177 13.55 4.94 14.85
N LEU A 178 14.78 4.43 14.95
CA LEU A 178 15.09 3.03 14.62
C LEU A 178 14.35 2.06 15.54
N ALA A 179 14.29 2.34 16.84
CA ALA A 179 13.55 1.52 17.80
C ALA A 179 12.04 1.48 17.51
N ALA A 180 11.45 2.64 17.24
CA ALA A 180 10.03 2.77 16.86
C ALA A 180 9.70 2.03 15.56
N VAL A 181 10.53 2.21 14.51
CA VAL A 181 10.39 1.52 13.23
C VAL A 181 10.50 0.01 13.39
N GLN A 182 11.44 -0.47 14.21
CA GLN A 182 11.60 -1.91 14.46
C GLN A 182 10.39 -2.49 15.18
N ALA A 183 9.89 -1.82 16.21
CA ALA A 183 8.68 -2.23 16.93
C ALA A 183 7.45 -2.26 16.01
N ALA A 184 7.28 -1.23 15.16
CA ALA A 184 6.21 -1.20 14.17
C ALA A 184 6.34 -2.33 13.13
N SER A 185 7.55 -2.61 12.65
CA SER A 185 7.82 -3.73 11.73
C SER A 185 7.43 -5.08 12.34
N ALA A 186 7.76 -5.30 13.62
CA ALA A 186 7.41 -6.52 14.33
C ALA A 186 5.89 -6.66 14.50
N ALA A 187 5.20 -5.57 14.84
CA ALA A 187 3.74 -5.54 14.95
C ALA A 187 3.05 -5.84 13.60
N LEU A 188 3.54 -5.23 12.50
CA LEU A 188 3.03 -5.50 11.14
C LEU A 188 3.23 -6.96 10.72
N ALA A 189 4.36 -7.57 11.07
CA ALA A 189 4.61 -9.00 10.80
C ALA A 189 3.62 -9.90 11.54
N GLY A 190 3.14 -9.48 12.72
CA GLY A 190 2.06 -10.13 13.47
C GLY A 190 0.64 -9.77 13.00
N GLY A 191 0.49 -8.87 12.03
CA GLY A 191 -0.82 -8.36 11.59
C GLY A 191 -1.48 -7.37 12.55
N ASP A 192 -0.76 -6.89 13.59
CA ASP A 192 -1.28 -5.94 14.56
C ASP A 192 -1.05 -4.49 14.11
N LEU A 193 -2.02 -3.98 13.33
CA LEU A 193 -1.99 -2.62 12.80
C LEU A 193 -2.03 -1.55 13.91
N THR A 194 -2.73 -1.81 15.02
CA THR A 194 -2.87 -0.85 16.12
C THR A 194 -1.58 -0.74 16.93
N ALA A 195 -0.91 -1.87 17.20
CA ALA A 195 0.42 -1.83 17.82
C ALA A 195 1.45 -1.17 16.89
N ALA A 196 1.34 -1.37 15.57
CA ALA A 196 2.20 -0.69 14.61
C ALA A 196 2.02 0.83 14.62
N GLU A 197 0.78 1.33 14.67
CA GLU A 197 0.53 2.78 14.80
C GLU A 197 1.11 3.33 16.11
N ARG A 198 0.83 2.65 17.23
CA ARG A 198 1.30 3.06 18.56
C ARG A 198 2.82 3.11 18.65
N ALA A 199 3.52 2.17 18.02
CA ALA A 199 4.98 2.14 18.00
C ALA A 199 5.59 3.36 17.29
N LEU A 200 4.85 4.00 16.37
CA LEU A 200 5.27 5.20 15.65
C LEU A 200 4.78 6.50 16.31
N GLU A 201 4.08 6.42 17.44
CA GLU A 201 3.71 7.58 18.24
C GLU A 201 4.95 8.21 18.90
N GLY A 202 4.97 9.53 19.01
CA GLY A 202 6.07 10.25 19.65
C GLY A 202 7.35 10.38 18.82
N LEU A 203 7.34 9.96 17.56
CA LEU A 203 8.46 10.21 16.64
C LEU A 203 8.72 11.73 16.49
N PRO A 204 9.99 12.14 16.28
CA PRO A 204 10.30 13.53 15.96
C PRO A 204 9.57 14.02 14.69
N PRO A 205 9.45 15.35 14.47
CA PRO A 205 8.67 15.89 13.36
C PRO A 205 9.13 15.46 11.97
N ALA A 206 10.45 15.36 11.74
CA ALA A 206 11.00 15.00 10.43
C ALA A 206 10.69 13.54 10.01
N PRO A 207 10.97 12.51 10.84
CA PRO A 207 10.51 11.14 10.57
C PRO A 207 8.98 11.02 10.45
N THR A 208 8.23 11.75 11.29
CA THR A 208 6.76 11.77 11.23
C THR A 208 6.25 12.29 9.89
N ALA A 209 6.86 13.36 9.37
CA ALA A 209 6.51 13.90 8.06
C ALA A 209 6.82 12.91 6.93
N ALA A 210 7.96 12.20 6.99
CA ALA A 210 8.33 11.18 6.01
C ALA A 210 7.38 9.97 6.02
N LEU A 211 6.91 9.53 7.18
CA LEU A 211 5.97 8.42 7.33
C LEU A 211 4.52 8.77 7.00
N ARG A 212 4.18 10.06 6.85
CA ARG A 212 2.79 10.53 6.72
C ARG A 212 1.99 9.80 5.63
N PRO A 213 2.47 9.65 4.39
CA PRO A 213 1.67 8.99 3.34
C PRO A 213 1.32 7.54 3.69
N TRP A 214 2.26 6.81 4.30
CA TRP A 214 2.03 5.43 4.74
C TRP A 214 1.05 5.38 5.93
N ARG A 215 1.22 6.29 6.91
CA ARG A 215 0.33 6.38 8.08
C ARG A 215 -1.11 6.74 7.72
N GLU A 216 -1.33 7.60 6.74
CA GLU A 216 -2.68 7.89 6.23
C GLU A 216 -3.35 6.62 5.67
N GLY A 217 -2.58 5.79 4.96
CA GLY A 217 -3.05 4.47 4.51
C GLY A 217 -3.40 3.53 5.65
N LEU A 218 -2.53 3.45 6.67
CA LEU A 218 -2.76 2.67 7.88
C LEU A 218 -4.05 3.10 8.60
N GLN A 219 -4.25 4.40 8.78
CA GLN A 219 -5.41 4.97 9.45
C GLN A 219 -6.72 4.68 8.69
N ARG A 220 -6.71 4.80 7.35
CA ARG A 220 -7.86 4.38 6.54
C ARG A 220 -8.20 2.91 6.74
N ARG A 221 -7.18 2.04 6.87
CA ARG A 221 -7.42 0.62 7.12
C ARG A 221 -7.97 0.35 8.52
N LEU A 222 -7.39 0.97 9.55
CA LEU A 222 -7.87 0.87 10.93
C LEU A 222 -9.33 1.33 11.05
N ALA A 223 -9.68 2.47 10.43
CA ALA A 223 -11.06 2.98 10.41
C ALA A 223 -12.04 2.01 9.70
N ALA A 224 -11.62 1.38 8.59
CA ALA A 224 -12.43 0.39 7.90
C ALA A 224 -12.64 -0.88 8.74
N ASP A 225 -11.60 -1.36 9.43
CA ASP A 225 -11.68 -2.54 10.31
C ASP A 225 -12.54 -2.29 11.55
N GLU A 226 -12.43 -1.11 12.15
CA GLU A 226 -13.27 -0.70 13.27
C GLU A 226 -14.74 -0.58 12.87
N ALA A 227 -15.02 0.10 11.75
CA ALA A 227 -16.38 0.22 11.24
C ALA A 227 -16.98 -1.15 10.90
N ALA A 228 -16.21 -2.06 10.29
CA ALA A 228 -16.68 -3.41 10.00
C ALA A 228 -17.11 -4.17 11.27
N ARG A 229 -16.29 -4.11 12.33
CA ARG A 229 -16.62 -4.74 13.62
C ARG A 229 -17.86 -4.12 14.26
N ASN A 230 -17.93 -2.78 14.32
CA ASN A 230 -19.04 -2.08 14.97
C ASN A 230 -20.37 -2.28 14.24
N LEU A 231 -20.36 -2.23 12.89
CA LEU A 231 -21.56 -2.47 12.08
C LEU A 231 -22.03 -3.93 12.16
N ALA A 232 -21.10 -4.90 12.17
CA ALA A 232 -21.44 -6.30 12.38
C ALA A 232 -22.04 -6.55 13.79
N ALA A 233 -21.49 -5.90 14.83
CA ALA A 233 -22.03 -5.97 16.18
C ALA A 233 -23.44 -5.37 16.26
N LEU A 234 -23.66 -4.21 15.64
CA LEU A 234 -24.99 -3.59 15.54
C LEU A 234 -25.97 -4.52 14.82
N ALA A 235 -25.55 -5.16 13.71
CA ALA A 235 -26.40 -6.07 12.97
C ALA A 235 -26.86 -7.27 13.82
N LEU A 236 -25.94 -7.89 14.55
CA LEU A 236 -26.25 -8.99 15.48
C LEU A 236 -27.19 -8.54 16.61
N GLN A 237 -26.95 -7.36 17.18
CA GLN A 237 -27.80 -6.82 18.25
C GLN A 237 -29.24 -6.62 17.77
N ARG A 238 -29.45 -6.11 16.55
CA ARG A 238 -30.80 -5.88 16.01
C ARG A 238 -31.51 -7.18 15.68
N VAL A 239 -30.81 -8.19 15.17
CA VAL A 239 -31.39 -9.53 14.94
C VAL A 239 -31.83 -10.17 16.25
N ALA A 240 -31.09 -10.00 17.35
CA ALA A 240 -31.44 -10.57 18.64
C ALA A 240 -32.66 -9.92 19.33
N MET A 241 -33.08 -8.73 18.88
CA MET A 241 -34.24 -8.01 19.43
C MET A 241 -35.53 -8.28 18.65
N GLN A 242 -35.46 -8.99 17.52
CA GLN A 242 -36.61 -9.40 16.70
C GLN A 242 -37.14 -10.76 17.15
#